data_AF-A0A1W9WZC2-F1
#
_entry.id   AF-A0A1W9WZC2-F1
#
_cell.length_a   1.000
_cell.length_b   1.000
_cell.length_c   1.000
_cell.angle_alpha   90.00
_cell.angle_beta   90.00
_cell.angle_gamma   90.00
#
_symmetry.space_group_name_H-M   'P 1'
#
loop_
_entity.id
_entity.type
_entity.pdbx_description
1 polymer ?
#
loop_
_entity_poly.entity_id
_entity_poly.type
_entity_poly.pdbx_seq_one_letter_code
_entity_poly.pdbx_strand_id
1 'polypeptide(L)'
;MNYKEYRTAARRHLDTCEYMLDYLDKISYADSYDKENILADIYYLSGYVIECIATYAIKTLELTQSRDSRKIHNFQHNDIPLLRKNIQKIDKPIENLIKNSYVKYLYQAWNPKVRYIEMNPFRERDIRKFVELCKSIYQIIDEVVK
;
A
#
# COMPACT_ATOMS: atom_id res chain seq x y z
N MET A 1 15.51 -8.53 -2.33
CA MET A 1 14.55 -8.65 -3.43
C MET A 1 15.10 -8.00 -4.69
N ASN A 2 14.97 -8.65 -5.84
CA ASN A 2 15.03 -8.00 -7.15
C ASN A 2 13.90 -6.95 -7.22
N TYR A 3 14.13 -5.80 -7.84
CA TYR A 3 13.13 -4.73 -7.84
C TYR A 3 11.77 -5.17 -8.44
N LYS A 4 11.79 -6.07 -9.42
CA LYS A 4 10.57 -6.68 -9.99
C LYS A 4 9.79 -7.52 -8.97
N GLU A 5 10.46 -8.06 -7.96
CA GLU A 5 9.79 -8.80 -6.88
C GLU A 5 8.95 -7.88 -6.00
N TYR A 6 9.27 -6.58 -5.90
CA TYR A 6 8.40 -5.62 -5.19
C TYR A 6 7.06 -5.46 -5.90
N ARG A 7 7.04 -5.40 -7.24
CA ARG A 7 5.79 -5.39 -8.02
C ARG A 7 4.95 -6.64 -7.74
N THR A 8 5.58 -7.80 -7.76
CA THR A 8 4.91 -9.08 -7.46
C THR A 8 4.41 -9.14 -6.02
N ALA A 9 5.21 -8.67 -5.05
CA ALA A 9 4.81 -8.60 -3.64
C ALA A 9 3.61 -7.66 -3.44
N ALA A 10 3.64 -6.46 -4.02
CA ALA A 10 2.52 -5.52 -3.99
C ALA A 10 1.25 -6.15 -4.56
N ARG A 11 1.35 -6.88 -5.67
CA ARG A 11 0.21 -7.59 -6.26
C ARG A 11 -0.36 -8.65 -5.31
N ARG A 12 0.50 -9.50 -4.75
CA ARG A 12 0.09 -10.55 -3.80
C ARG A 12 -0.57 -9.95 -2.55
N HIS A 13 -0.03 -8.88 -1.99
CA HIS A 13 -0.65 -8.20 -0.85
C HIS A 13 -2.03 -7.65 -1.20
N LEU A 14 -2.19 -7.07 -2.39
CA LEU A 14 -3.48 -6.57 -2.86
C LEU A 14 -4.49 -7.70 -3.07
N ASP A 15 -4.09 -8.79 -3.73
CA ASP A 15 -4.94 -9.96 -3.94
C ASP A 15 -5.40 -10.56 -2.59
N THR A 16 -4.50 -10.62 -1.60
CA THR A 16 -4.84 -11.08 -0.24
C THR A 16 -5.81 -10.13 0.45
N CYS A 17 -5.65 -8.81 0.31
CA CYS A 17 -6.61 -7.83 0.84
C CYS A 17 -8.00 -8.01 0.22
N GLU A 18 -8.10 -8.17 -1.10
CA GLU A 18 -9.37 -8.39 -1.81
C GLU A 18 -10.05 -9.69 -1.35
N TYR A 19 -9.27 -10.77 -1.20
CA TYR A 19 -9.78 -12.04 -0.66
C TYR A 19 -10.32 -11.89 0.76
N MET A 20 -9.60 -11.21 1.65
CA MET A 20 -10.04 -11.00 3.04
C MET A 20 -11.28 -10.13 3.13
N LEU A 21 -11.43 -9.13 2.26
CA LEU A 21 -12.66 -8.32 2.19
C LEU A 21 -13.87 -9.15 1.75
N ASP A 22 -13.71 -10.01 0.74
CA ASP A 22 -14.77 -10.93 0.30
C ASP A 22 -15.11 -11.96 1.39
N TYR A 23 -14.12 -12.42 2.15
CA TYR A 23 -14.35 -13.28 3.31
C TYR A 23 -15.13 -12.56 4.41
N LEU A 24 -14.82 -11.29 4.70
CA LEU A 24 -15.57 -10.47 5.67
C LEU A 24 -17.05 -10.30 5.30
N ASP A 25 -17.38 -10.29 4.00
CA ASP A 25 -18.76 -10.21 3.52
C ASP A 25 -19.55 -11.52 3.74
N LYS A 26 -18.85 -12.62 4.05
CA LYS A 26 -19.43 -13.97 4.20
C LYS A 26 -19.51 -14.47 5.64
N ILE A 27 -18.74 -13.89 6.57
CA ILE A 27 -18.76 -14.30 7.98
C ILE A 27 -19.99 -13.76 8.73
N SER A 28 -20.43 -14.48 9.77
CA SER A 28 -21.57 -14.07 10.57
C SER A 28 -21.19 -12.96 11.56
N TYR A 29 -22.18 -12.16 12.00
CA TYR A 29 -21.96 -11.13 13.02
C TYR A 29 -21.54 -11.69 14.40
N ALA A 30 -21.69 -12.99 14.65
CA ALA A 30 -21.29 -13.62 15.91
C ALA A 30 -19.76 -13.73 16.04
N ASP A 31 -19.01 -13.56 14.95
CA ASP A 31 -17.56 -13.76 14.87
C ASP A 31 -16.78 -12.43 14.99
N SER A 32 -17.22 -11.54 15.90
CA SER A 32 -16.72 -10.16 15.98
C SER A 32 -15.21 -10.05 16.26
N TYR A 33 -14.62 -11.02 16.97
CA TYR A 33 -13.19 -11.07 17.25
C TYR A 33 -12.37 -11.37 15.99
N ASP A 34 -12.80 -12.34 15.19
CA ASP A 34 -12.13 -12.70 13.93
C ASP A 34 -12.21 -11.55 12.94
N LYS A 35 -13.35 -10.84 12.91
CA LYS A 35 -13.54 -9.66 12.07
C LYS A 35 -12.51 -8.56 12.34
N GLU A 36 -12.28 -8.19 13.60
CA GLU A 36 -11.32 -7.13 13.94
C GLU A 36 -9.88 -7.51 13.58
N ASN A 37 -9.49 -8.77 13.81
CA ASN A 37 -8.18 -9.28 13.41
C ASN A 37 -7.97 -9.23 11.88
N ILE A 38 -8.99 -9.64 11.12
CA ILE A 38 -8.95 -9.58 9.66
C ILE A 38 -8.84 -8.12 9.19
N LEU A 39 -9.57 -7.20 9.79
CA LEU A 39 -9.47 -5.77 9.48
C LEU A 39 -8.08 -5.20 9.78
N ALA A 40 -7.45 -5.60 10.89
CA ALA A 40 -6.09 -5.20 11.22
C ALA A 40 -5.07 -5.76 10.21
N ASP A 41 -5.23 -7.01 9.78
CA ASP A 41 -4.41 -7.63 8.74
C ASP A 41 -4.59 -6.94 7.38
N ILE A 42 -5.81 -6.60 6.98
CA ILE A 42 -6.07 -5.83 5.75
C ILE A 42 -5.36 -4.47 5.81
N TYR A 43 -5.49 -3.73 6.91
CA TYR A 43 -4.83 -2.43 7.08
C TYR A 43 -3.31 -2.54 6.99
N TYR A 44 -2.75 -3.55 7.68
CA TYR A 44 -1.32 -3.86 7.67
C TYR A 44 -0.83 -4.11 6.25
N LEU A 45 -1.45 -5.06 5.53
CA LEU A 45 -1.06 -5.42 4.16
C LEU A 45 -1.27 -4.29 3.16
N SER A 46 -2.29 -3.46 3.32
CA SER A 46 -2.56 -2.32 2.44
C SER A 46 -1.40 -1.33 2.39
N GLY A 47 -0.73 -1.04 3.52
CA GLY A 47 0.48 -0.21 3.48
C GLY A 47 1.66 -0.89 2.80
N TYR A 48 1.81 -2.21 2.92
CA TYR A 48 2.83 -2.94 2.16
C TYR A 48 2.56 -2.95 0.65
N VAL A 49 1.30 -2.89 0.21
CA VAL A 49 0.99 -2.67 -1.22
C VAL A 49 1.64 -1.37 -1.69
N ILE A 50 1.40 -0.27 -0.97
CA ILE A 50 1.92 1.05 -1.34
C ILE A 50 3.45 1.07 -1.26
N GLU A 51 4.03 0.54 -0.18
CA GLU A 51 5.48 0.52 0.01
C GLU A 51 6.15 -0.24 -1.14
N CYS A 52 5.69 -1.47 -1.41
CA CYS A 52 6.28 -2.31 -2.45
C CYS A 52 6.12 -1.68 -3.84
N ILE A 53 4.93 -1.21 -4.22
CA ILE A 53 4.72 -0.69 -5.58
C ILE A 53 5.47 0.63 -5.81
N ALA A 54 5.59 1.47 -4.78
CA ALA A 54 6.38 2.68 -4.86
C ALA A 54 7.89 2.40 -4.92
N THR A 55 8.39 1.42 -4.15
CA THR A 55 9.78 0.96 -4.28
C THR A 55 10.08 0.42 -5.67
N TYR A 56 9.17 -0.37 -6.26
CA TYR A 56 9.28 -0.82 -7.65
C TYR A 56 9.38 0.35 -8.63
N ALA A 57 8.51 1.35 -8.48
CA ALA A 57 8.49 2.53 -9.34
C ALA A 57 9.81 3.30 -9.30
N ILE A 58 10.28 3.62 -8.09
CA ILE A 58 11.50 4.39 -7.90
C ILE A 58 12.71 3.65 -8.46
N LYS A 59 12.86 2.35 -8.15
CA LYS A 59 13.97 1.55 -8.66
C LYS A 59 13.97 1.46 -10.18
N THR A 60 12.81 1.34 -10.80
CA THR A 60 12.70 1.29 -12.26
C THR A 60 13.07 2.64 -12.88
N LEU A 61 12.61 3.75 -12.30
CA LEU A 61 12.95 5.10 -12.77
C LEU A 61 14.43 5.44 -12.56
N GLU A 62 15.04 4.99 -11.46
CA GLU A 62 16.48 5.13 -11.23
C GLU A 62 17.27 4.39 -12.31
N LEU A 63 16.85 3.18 -12.69
CA LEU A 63 17.50 2.39 -13.74
C LEU A 63 17.34 3.01 -15.14
N THR A 64 16.21 3.66 -15.43
CA THR A 64 16.03 4.32 -16.74
C THR A 64 16.78 5.65 -16.86
N GLN A 65 16.96 6.39 -15.75
CA GLN A 65 17.70 7.65 -15.72
C GLN A 65 19.21 7.47 -15.57
N SER A 66 19.67 6.41 -14.89
CA SER A 66 21.09 6.14 -14.68
C SER A 66 21.69 5.34 -15.84
N ARG A 67 22.22 6.05 -16.85
CA ARG A 67 23.28 5.50 -17.71
C ARG A 67 24.61 5.28 -16.96
N ASP A 68 24.73 5.79 -15.71
CA ASP A 68 25.90 5.59 -14.83
C ASP A 68 25.45 4.89 -13.53
N SER A 69 25.61 3.57 -13.51
CA SER A 69 24.98 2.59 -12.62
C SER A 69 25.50 2.56 -11.17
N ARG A 70 25.88 3.70 -10.57
CA ARG A 70 26.65 3.71 -9.32
C ARG A 70 25.95 4.21 -8.05
N LYS A 71 24.65 4.56 -8.09
CA LYS A 71 23.90 4.96 -6.87
C LYS A 71 22.45 4.46 -6.86
N ILE A 72 22.27 3.15 -6.89
CA ILE A 72 20.98 2.53 -6.57
C ILE A 72 20.76 2.66 -5.06
N HIS A 73 19.79 3.48 -4.62
CA HIS A 73 19.54 3.66 -3.19
C HIS A 73 18.81 2.44 -2.63
N ASN A 74 19.34 1.81 -1.58
CA ASN A 74 18.64 0.75 -0.86
C ASN A 74 17.63 1.37 0.10
N PHE A 75 16.38 1.55 -0.37
CA PHE A 75 15.26 1.92 0.50
C PHE A 75 15.05 0.80 1.54
N GLN A 76 15.08 1.15 2.82
CA GLN A 76 14.72 0.25 3.92
C GLN A 76 13.20 0.32 4.16
N HIS A 77 12.62 -0.76 4.69
CA HIS A 77 11.21 -0.82 5.07
C HIS A 77 10.85 0.32 6.04
N ASN A 78 9.66 0.92 5.87
CA ASN A 78 9.08 2.05 6.62
C ASN A 78 9.39 3.49 6.17
N ASP A 79 10.03 3.71 5.01
CA ASP A 79 10.34 5.07 4.51
C ASP A 79 9.20 5.72 3.69
N ILE A 80 7.95 5.58 4.15
CA ILE A 80 6.77 6.21 3.51
C ILE A 80 6.91 7.73 3.26
N PRO A 81 7.53 8.53 4.14
CA PRO A 81 7.79 9.95 3.87
C PRO A 81 8.73 10.20 2.68
N LEU A 82 9.68 9.29 2.44
CA LEU A 82 10.63 9.36 1.32
C LEU A 82 9.97 8.89 0.01
N LEU A 83 9.13 7.85 0.09
CA LEU A 83 8.25 7.41 -1.00
C LEU A 83 7.34 8.56 -1.43
N ARG A 84 6.76 9.31 -0.50
CA ARG A 84 5.91 10.48 -0.77
C ARG A 84 6.59 11.54 -1.64
N LYS A 85 7.85 11.89 -1.36
CA LYS A 85 8.61 12.89 -2.12
C LYS A 85 8.88 12.43 -3.57
N ASN A 86 8.97 11.12 -3.78
CA ASN A 86 9.23 10.55 -5.09
C ASN A 86 7.94 10.24 -5.86
N ILE A 87 6.88 9.75 -5.23
CA ILE A 87 5.54 9.56 -5.82
C ILE A 87 4.97 10.87 -6.36
N GLN A 88 5.17 12.00 -5.66
CA GLN A 88 4.76 13.32 -6.15
C GLN A 88 5.46 13.72 -7.46
N LYS A 89 6.60 13.11 -7.78
CA LYS A 89 7.29 13.29 -9.06
C LYS A 89 6.85 12.30 -10.13
N ILE A 90 6.19 11.22 -9.73
CA ILE A 90 5.75 10.15 -10.64
C ILE A 90 4.45 10.57 -11.33
N ASP A 91 3.45 11.12 -10.62
CA ASP A 91 2.23 11.57 -11.31
C ASP A 91 1.27 12.47 -10.51
N LYS A 92 0.62 13.44 -11.19
CA LYS A 92 -0.43 14.32 -10.63
C LYS A 92 -1.75 13.61 -10.24
N PRO A 93 -2.21 12.55 -10.95
CA PRO A 93 -3.36 11.72 -10.56
C PRO A 93 -3.19 11.08 -9.19
N ILE A 94 -1.99 10.63 -8.80
CA ILE A 94 -1.74 10.06 -7.47
C ILE A 94 -1.92 11.13 -6.39
N GLU A 95 -1.43 12.35 -6.63
CA GLU A 95 -1.64 13.47 -5.72
C GLU A 95 -3.12 13.81 -5.55
N ASN A 96 -3.92 13.76 -6.62
CA ASN A 96 -5.36 13.99 -6.57
C ASN A 96 -6.13 12.85 -5.87
N LEU A 97 -5.70 11.59 -6.01
CA LEU A 97 -6.26 10.46 -5.28
C LEU A 97 -6.04 10.57 -3.77
N ILE A 98 -4.88 11.09 -3.35
CA ILE A 98 -4.53 11.30 -1.94
C ILE A 98 -5.21 12.55 -1.32
N LYS A 99 -5.90 13.39 -2.11
CA LYS A 99 -6.62 14.57 -1.58
C LYS A 99 -7.90 14.22 -0.79
N ASN A 100 -8.38 12.98 -0.85
CA ASN A 100 -9.46 12.54 0.05
C ASN A 100 -8.96 12.54 1.51
N SER A 101 -9.48 13.46 2.33
CA SER A 101 -8.92 13.83 3.64
C SER A 101 -8.78 12.66 4.63
N TYR A 102 -9.67 11.66 4.55
CA TYR A 102 -9.67 10.53 5.49
C TYR A 102 -8.78 9.38 5.03
N VAL A 103 -8.71 9.13 3.72
CA VAL A 103 -7.78 8.13 3.16
C VAL A 103 -6.34 8.62 3.28
N LYS A 104 -6.14 9.93 3.16
CA LYS A 104 -4.88 10.60 3.50
C LYS A 104 -4.47 10.33 4.94
N TYR A 105 -5.41 10.35 5.89
CA TYR A 105 -5.12 10.02 7.28
C TYR A 105 -4.69 8.56 7.44
N LEU A 106 -5.38 7.59 6.84
CA LEU A 106 -4.98 6.17 6.90
C LEU A 106 -3.59 5.93 6.30
N TYR A 107 -3.30 6.58 5.17
CA TYR A 107 -1.97 6.52 4.58
C TYR A 107 -0.90 7.17 5.46
N GLN A 108 -1.18 8.33 6.05
CA GLN A 108 -0.25 9.05 6.93
C GLN A 108 -0.07 8.39 8.30
N ALA A 109 -1.10 7.71 8.79
CA ALA A 109 -1.11 7.00 10.05
C ALA A 109 -0.72 5.52 9.88
N TRP A 110 -0.32 5.10 8.66
CA TRP A 110 0.11 3.73 8.45
C TRP A 110 1.29 3.40 9.36
N ASN A 111 1.12 2.32 10.11
CA ASN A 111 2.08 1.85 11.09
C ASN A 111 1.91 0.34 11.23
N PRO A 112 2.97 -0.46 10.99
CA PRO A 112 2.88 -1.91 11.10
C PRO A 112 2.52 -2.39 12.50
N LYS A 113 2.73 -1.56 13.53
CA LYS A 113 2.38 -1.86 14.93
C LYS A 113 0.86 -1.92 15.17
N VAL A 114 0.04 -1.34 14.29
CA VAL A 114 -1.44 -1.42 14.39
C VAL A 114 -1.94 -2.87 14.32
N ARG A 115 -1.15 -3.78 13.75
CA ARG A 115 -1.47 -5.21 13.76
C ARG A 115 -1.43 -5.84 15.16
N TYR A 116 -0.67 -5.26 16.08
CA TYR A 116 -0.36 -5.87 17.39
C TYR A 116 -1.05 -5.15 18.55
N ILE A 117 -1.94 -4.20 18.29
CA ILE A 117 -2.74 -3.54 19.32
C ILE A 117 -4.08 -4.26 19.47
N GLU A 118 -4.62 -4.28 20.70
CA GLU A 118 -5.82 -5.06 21.05
C GLU A 118 -7.10 -4.62 20.31
N MET A 119 -7.15 -3.38 19.79
CA MET A 119 -8.27 -2.88 19.01
C MET A 119 -7.79 -2.11 17.79
N ASN A 120 -8.34 -2.45 16.63
CA ASN A 120 -8.13 -1.68 15.41
C ASN A 120 -8.82 -0.31 15.55
N PRO A 121 -8.08 0.81 15.45
CA PRO A 121 -8.68 2.14 15.61
C PRO A 121 -9.49 2.58 14.38
N PHE A 122 -9.49 1.79 13.31
CA PHE A 122 -10.09 2.16 12.02
C PHE A 122 -11.38 1.38 11.75
N ARG A 123 -12.37 2.08 11.20
CA ARG A 123 -13.64 1.46 10.81
C ARG A 123 -13.45 0.66 9.53
N GLU A 124 -14.15 -0.47 9.42
CA GLU A 124 -14.17 -1.31 8.22
C GLU A 124 -14.38 -0.52 6.92
N ARG A 125 -15.36 0.38 6.89
CA ARG A 125 -15.66 1.22 5.72
C ARG A 125 -14.43 1.98 5.23
N ASP A 126 -13.61 2.44 6.17
CA ASP A 126 -12.46 3.27 5.86
C ASP A 126 -11.26 2.39 5.42
N ILE A 127 -11.13 1.19 5.98
CA ILE A 127 -10.18 0.16 5.50
C ILE A 127 -10.51 -0.28 4.07
N ARG A 128 -11.79 -0.52 3.74
CA ARG A 128 -12.22 -0.82 2.36
C ARG A 128 -11.80 0.27 1.38
N LYS A 129 -12.04 1.55 1.75
CA LYS A 129 -11.59 2.70 0.95
C LYS A 129 -10.07 2.77 0.80
N PHE A 130 -9.32 2.34 1.83
CA PHE A 130 -7.86 2.30 1.76
C PHE A 130 -7.37 1.22 0.78
N VAL A 131 -8.01 0.04 0.76
CA VAL A 131 -7.72 -1.00 -0.25
C VAL A 131 -8.00 -0.49 -1.67
N GLU A 132 -9.12 0.18 -1.89
CA GLU A 132 -9.43 0.79 -3.21
C GLU A 132 -8.40 1.85 -3.64
N LEU A 133 -7.90 2.65 -2.70
CA LEU A 133 -6.79 3.56 -2.98
C LEU A 133 -5.53 2.79 -3.36
N CYS A 134 -5.17 1.75 -2.60
CA CYS A 134 -4.00 0.92 -2.89
C CYS A 134 -4.08 0.31 -4.29
N LYS A 135 -5.26 -0.18 -4.68
CA LYS A 135 -5.55 -0.69 -6.02
C LYS A 135 -5.35 0.37 -7.10
N SER A 136 -5.91 1.57 -6.89
CA SER A 136 -5.78 2.70 -7.82
C SER A 136 -4.32 3.13 -7.99
N ILE A 137 -3.58 3.25 -6.89
CA ILE A 137 -2.14 3.58 -6.90
C ILE A 137 -1.36 2.49 -7.63
N TYR A 138 -1.67 1.22 -7.34
CA TYR A 138 -1.01 0.09 -7.99
C TYR A 138 -1.18 0.14 -9.51
N GLN A 139 -2.42 0.34 -9.98
CA GLN A 139 -2.73 0.40 -11.41
C GLN A 139 -2.00 1.56 -12.10
N ILE A 140 -2.06 2.76 -11.54
CA ILE A 140 -1.39 3.94 -12.12
C ILE A 140 0.12 3.70 -12.24
N ILE A 141 0.77 3.25 -11.17
CA ILE A 141 2.20 3.01 -11.20
C ILE A 141 2.55 1.89 -12.18
N ASP A 142 1.75 0.82 -12.21
CA ASP A 142 1.97 -0.29 -13.11
C ASP A 142 1.85 0.10 -14.60
N GLU A 143 0.96 1.04 -14.92
CA GLU A 143 0.82 1.58 -16.28
C GLU A 143 1.96 2.52 -16.66
N VAL A 144 2.40 3.38 -15.73
CA VAL A 144 3.48 4.36 -15.96
C VAL A 144 4.86 3.69 -16.09
N VAL A 145 5.08 2.56 -15.40
CA VAL A 145 6.40 1.94 -15.22
C VAL A 145 6.55 0.62 -16.02
N LYS A 146 5.63 0.33 -16.95
CA LYS A 146 5.77 -0.76 -17.93
C LYS A 146 6.88 -0.50 -18.94
#